data_AF-A0A2G1WF85-F1
#
_entry.id   AF-A0A2G1WF85-F1
#
_cell.length_a   1.000
_cell.length_b   1.000
_cell.length_c   1.000
_cell.angle_alpha   90.00
_cell.angle_beta   90.00
_cell.angle_gamma   90.00
#
_symmetry.space_group_name_H-M   'P 1'
#
loop_
_entity.id
_entity.type
_entity.pdbx_description
1 polymer ?
#
loop_
_entity_poly.entity_id
_entity_poly.type
_entity_poly.pdbx_seq_one_letter_code
_entity_poly.pdbx_strand_id
1 'polypeptide(L)'
;MTGADRLALSAPIRPPDVPAVELASPTRRDEARSAMAVAAALRDRGVPIRDVAVAVRDLDPYEAPLFRAALQYGIAPVFWTQLRVTRTRPYALVESVCEALAGDAVDRETFLRPLELRWSPAGAGESTPAAASDRSPPPDPAWPIEPEAVHRAREALPDGSRPIAEWIERVDAADGVDDRFRRFAEWIDGAPAPDPASVASLLGEVIEAYADCGLPETKAADEPALLDTETDARAVVRVRTLVRQLRHKFADRLEDGTLERSWGDVADLAGVIATQRPGRREHSNARALDV
;
A
#
# COMPACT_ATOMS: atom_id res chain seq x y z
N MET A 1 21.22 -15.23 -15.77
CA MET A 1 21.79 -16.37 -15.04
C MET A 1 21.90 -17.55 -15.98
N THR A 2 23.13 -17.94 -16.28
CA THR A 2 23.45 -19.13 -17.06
C THR A 2 23.26 -20.41 -16.22
N GLY A 3 23.30 -21.58 -16.86
CA GLY A 3 23.28 -22.87 -16.14
C GLY A 3 24.48 -23.05 -15.19
N ALA A 4 25.62 -22.42 -15.49
CA ALA A 4 26.80 -22.41 -14.63
C ALA A 4 26.57 -21.58 -13.35
N ASP A 5 25.86 -20.46 -13.44
CA ASP A 5 25.53 -19.62 -12.27
C ASP A 5 24.62 -20.37 -11.26
N ARG A 6 23.73 -21.23 -11.76
CA ARG A 6 22.85 -22.05 -10.90
C ARG A 6 23.60 -23.13 -10.14
N LEU A 7 24.65 -23.71 -10.72
CA LEU A 7 25.50 -24.72 -10.08
C LEU A 7 26.48 -24.12 -9.07
N ALA A 8 26.89 -22.86 -9.26
CA ALA A 8 27.71 -22.13 -8.30
C ALA A 8 26.95 -21.84 -6.98
N LEU A 9 25.63 -21.65 -7.05
CA LEU A 9 24.76 -21.41 -5.89
C LEU A 9 24.51 -22.65 -5.01
N SER A 10 24.78 -23.86 -5.53
CA SER A 10 24.67 -25.12 -4.79
C SER A 10 26.01 -25.63 -4.26
N ALA A 11 27.10 -24.90 -4.48
CA ALA A 11 28.39 -25.20 -3.89
C ALA A 11 28.35 -24.99 -2.36
N PRO A 12 29.13 -25.76 -1.57
CA PRO A 12 29.26 -25.53 -0.14
C PRO A 12 29.74 -24.10 0.12
N ILE A 13 29.04 -23.38 1.00
CA ILE A 13 29.43 -22.03 1.41
C ILE A 13 30.79 -22.17 2.11
N ARG A 14 31.82 -21.53 1.55
CA ARG A 14 33.14 -21.49 2.20
C ARG A 14 32.98 -20.84 3.57
N PRO A 15 33.60 -21.40 4.63
CA PRO A 15 33.59 -20.76 5.93
C PRO A 15 34.21 -19.36 5.77
N PRO A 16 33.63 -18.34 6.39
CA PRO A 16 34.14 -16.99 6.28
C PRO A 16 35.53 -16.90 6.94
N ASP A 17 36.43 -16.09 6.37
CA ASP A 17 37.77 -15.82 6.94
C ASP A 17 37.73 -14.90 8.19
N VAL A 18 36.55 -14.71 8.79
CA VAL A 18 36.34 -13.90 9.99
C VAL A 18 35.87 -14.79 11.15
N PRO A 19 36.12 -14.38 12.42
CA PRO A 19 35.62 -15.12 13.57
C PRO A 19 34.10 -15.31 13.50
N ALA A 20 33.67 -16.57 13.54
CA ALA A 20 32.26 -16.95 13.54
C ALA A 20 31.91 -17.62 14.86
N VAL A 21 30.74 -17.30 15.40
CA VAL A 21 30.18 -17.92 16.60
C VAL A 21 28.77 -18.37 16.29
N GLU A 22 28.44 -19.62 16.62
CA GLU A 22 27.09 -20.16 16.49
C GLU A 22 26.34 -20.01 17.82
N LEU A 23 25.14 -19.45 17.76
CA LEU A 23 24.24 -19.33 18.90
C LEU A 23 22.99 -20.15 18.63
N ALA A 24 22.92 -21.36 19.17
CA ALA A 24 21.75 -22.22 19.03
C ALA A 24 20.58 -21.69 19.88
N SER A 25 19.40 -21.56 19.26
CA SER A 25 18.18 -21.13 19.93
C SER A 25 17.05 -22.14 19.69
N PRO A 26 16.25 -22.50 20.70
CA PRO A 26 15.20 -23.52 20.56
C PRO A 26 13.96 -23.01 19.82
N THR A 27 13.75 -21.69 19.76
CA THR A 27 12.61 -21.06 19.08
C THR A 27 13.06 -19.82 18.31
N ARG A 28 12.29 -19.45 17.27
CA ARG A 28 12.52 -18.19 16.52
C ARG A 28 12.46 -16.95 17.42
N ARG A 29 11.65 -16.99 18.48
CA ARG A 29 11.56 -15.89 19.46
C ARG A 29 12.86 -15.75 20.24
N ASP A 30 13.47 -16.87 20.64
CA ASP A 30 14.73 -16.87 21.37
C ASP A 30 15.91 -16.52 20.48
N GLU A 31 15.86 -16.93 19.21
CA GLU A 31 16.84 -16.56 18.19
C GLU A 31 16.80 -15.06 17.92
N ALA A 32 15.61 -14.49 17.66
CA ALA A 32 15.43 -13.05 17.46
C ALA A 32 15.91 -12.23 18.67
N ARG A 33 15.64 -12.72 19.89
CA ARG A 33 16.13 -12.09 21.12
C ARG A 33 17.65 -12.15 21.22
N SER A 34 18.25 -13.29 20.90
CA SER A 34 19.71 -13.46 20.91
C SER A 34 20.39 -12.54 19.89
N ALA A 35 19.83 -12.44 18.67
CA ALA A 35 20.33 -11.52 17.64
C ALA A 35 20.30 -10.05 18.12
N MET A 36 19.18 -9.61 18.71
CA MET A 36 19.06 -8.24 19.23
C MET A 36 19.94 -8.00 20.46
N ALA A 37 20.15 -9.01 21.31
CA ALA A 37 21.07 -8.93 22.43
C ALA A 37 22.53 -8.76 21.96
N VAL A 38 22.92 -9.44 20.88
CA VAL A 38 24.24 -9.27 20.26
C VAL A 38 24.38 -7.86 19.68
N ALA A 39 23.38 -7.37 18.93
CA ALA A 39 23.39 -6.01 18.39
C ALA A 39 23.50 -4.95 19.50
N ALA A 40 22.76 -5.13 20.60
CA ALA A 40 22.84 -4.27 21.78
C ALA A 40 24.24 -4.31 22.42
N ALA A 41 24.80 -5.50 22.63
CA ALA A 41 26.13 -5.66 23.22
C ALA A 41 27.25 -5.08 22.35
N LEU A 42 27.10 -5.09 21.02
CA LEU A 42 28.03 -4.41 20.10
C LEU A 42 27.91 -2.89 20.21
N ARG A 43 26.68 -2.36 20.27
CA ARG A 43 26.42 -0.93 20.49
C ARG A 43 27.01 -0.44 21.81
N ASP A 44 26.85 -1.21 22.88
CA ASP A 44 27.37 -0.87 24.22
C ASP A 44 28.91 -0.86 24.25
N ARG A 45 29.56 -1.58 23.31
CA ARG A 45 31.01 -1.55 23.08
C ARG A 45 31.46 -0.45 22.09
N GLY A 46 30.55 0.42 21.66
CA GLY A 46 30.84 1.55 20.78
C GLY A 46 30.78 1.27 19.28
N VAL A 47 30.27 0.10 18.86
CA VAL A 47 30.05 -0.18 17.43
C VAL A 47 28.85 0.66 16.96
N PRO A 48 28.99 1.49 15.90
CA PRO A 48 27.86 2.23 15.35
C PRO A 48 26.77 1.28 14.84
N ILE A 49 25.50 1.57 15.15
CA ILE A 49 24.38 0.70 14.79
C ILE A 49 24.26 0.47 13.28
N ARG A 50 24.66 1.46 12.46
CA ARG A 50 24.71 1.39 10.99
C ARG A 50 25.70 0.36 10.44
N ASP A 51 26.66 -0.07 11.26
CA ASP A 51 27.68 -1.06 10.89
C ASP A 51 27.26 -2.47 11.34
N VAL A 52 26.08 -2.61 11.96
CA VAL A 52 25.48 -3.87 12.36
C VAL A 52 24.30 -4.16 11.43
N ALA A 53 24.25 -5.38 10.90
CA ALA A 53 23.10 -5.88 10.15
C ALA A 53 22.68 -7.24 10.69
N VAL A 54 21.38 -7.44 10.81
CA VAL A 54 20.77 -8.76 11.02
C VAL A 54 20.29 -9.22 9.66
N ALA A 55 20.55 -10.48 9.33
CA ALA A 55 20.09 -11.05 8.07
C ALA A 55 19.29 -12.32 8.38
N VAL A 56 18.07 -12.39 7.86
CA VAL A 56 17.23 -13.58 7.93
C VAL A 56 16.87 -14.04 6.53
N ARG A 57 16.87 -15.35 6.32
CA ARG A 57 16.52 -15.93 5.01
C ARG A 57 15.06 -15.68 4.63
N ASP A 58 14.18 -15.77 5.62
CA ASP A 58 12.74 -15.52 5.49
C ASP A 58 12.31 -14.64 6.65
N LEU A 59 11.96 -13.40 6.36
CA LEU A 59 11.67 -12.38 7.38
C LEU A 59 10.25 -12.52 7.96
N ASP A 60 9.29 -13.04 7.19
CA ASP A 60 7.90 -13.22 7.62
C ASP A 60 7.77 -13.84 9.03
N PRO A 61 8.40 -14.98 9.34
CA PRO A 61 8.28 -15.58 10.66
C PRO A 61 9.11 -14.90 11.75
N TYR A 62 9.99 -13.96 11.39
CA TYR A 62 10.92 -13.29 12.29
C TYR A 62 10.60 -11.82 12.54
N GLU A 63 9.81 -11.15 11.69
CA GLU A 63 9.53 -9.71 11.80
C GLU A 63 8.96 -9.33 13.18
N ALA A 64 7.84 -9.93 13.58
CA ALA A 64 7.24 -9.67 14.88
C ALA A 64 8.16 -10.07 16.07
N PRO A 65 8.82 -11.25 16.07
CA PRO A 65 9.84 -11.57 17.08
C PRO A 65 11.01 -10.57 17.16
N LEU A 66 11.57 -10.15 16.04
CA LEU A 66 12.70 -9.23 15.95
C LEU A 66 12.29 -7.83 16.40
N PHE A 67 11.10 -7.37 16.02
CA PHE A 67 10.59 -6.07 16.44
C PHE A 67 10.40 -6.01 17.96
N ARG A 68 9.74 -7.02 18.53
CA ARG A 68 9.55 -7.12 19.98
C ARG A 68 10.88 -7.19 20.74
N ALA A 69 11.84 -7.95 20.21
CA ALA A 69 13.17 -8.03 20.81
C ALA A 69 13.93 -6.69 20.70
N ALA A 70 13.87 -6.02 19.56
CA ALA A 70 14.53 -4.74 19.35
C ALA A 70 14.00 -3.66 20.30
N LEU A 71 12.67 -3.59 20.49
CA LEU A 71 12.04 -2.73 21.49
C LEU A 71 12.55 -3.01 22.91
N GLN A 72 12.70 -4.29 23.28
CA GLN A 72 13.22 -4.68 24.59
C GLN A 72 14.65 -4.15 24.85
N TYR A 73 15.46 -4.01 23.81
CA TYR A 73 16.84 -3.53 23.90
C TYR A 73 16.99 -2.03 23.53
N GLY A 74 15.88 -1.32 23.30
CA GLY A 74 15.90 0.08 22.89
C GLY A 74 16.62 0.30 21.56
N ILE A 75 16.42 -0.62 20.61
CA ILE A 75 16.94 -0.53 19.25
C ILE A 75 15.74 -0.29 18.33
N ALA A 76 15.86 0.67 17.40
CA ALA A 76 14.90 0.85 16.32
C ALA A 76 15.33 -0.03 15.13
N PRO A 77 14.65 -1.16 14.85
CA PRO A 77 14.95 -1.97 13.68
C PRO A 77 14.31 -1.31 12.45
N VAL A 78 14.98 -1.42 11.31
CA VAL A 78 14.40 -1.15 9.99
C VAL A 78 14.43 -2.47 9.24
N PHE A 79 13.25 -2.96 8.90
CA PHE A 79 13.08 -4.21 8.19
C PHE A 79 13.18 -4.01 6.69
N TRP A 80 14.10 -4.74 6.08
CA TRP A 80 14.30 -4.83 4.65
C TRP A 80 13.30 -5.83 4.06
N THR A 81 12.02 -5.71 4.46
CA THR A 81 10.94 -6.49 3.84
C THR A 81 10.82 -6.05 2.39
N GLN A 82 10.79 -7.02 1.48
CA GLN A 82 10.10 -6.84 0.22
C GLN A 82 8.63 -6.63 0.58
N LEU A 83 8.17 -5.37 0.58
CA LEU A 83 6.77 -5.05 0.82
C LEU A 83 5.92 -5.91 -0.14
N ARG A 84 5.02 -6.72 0.42
CA ARG A 84 4.03 -7.46 -0.37
C ARG A 84 2.97 -6.48 -0.80
N VAL A 85 3.27 -5.73 -1.86
CA VAL A 85 2.42 -4.65 -2.40
C VAL A 85 0.98 -5.11 -2.52
N THR A 86 0.76 -6.33 -3.02
CA THR A 86 -0.56 -6.94 -3.19
C THR A 86 -1.37 -7.16 -1.90
N ARG A 87 -0.78 -6.97 -0.72
CA ARG A 87 -1.44 -7.10 0.59
C ARG A 87 -1.58 -5.76 1.31
N THR A 88 -1.30 -4.65 0.63
CA THR A 88 -1.33 -3.30 1.22
C THR A 88 -2.60 -2.58 0.82
N ARG A 89 -3.09 -1.68 1.69
CA ARG A 89 -4.31 -0.90 1.42
C ARG A 89 -4.17 -0.04 0.15
N PRO A 90 -3.04 0.68 -0.11
CA PRO A 90 -2.90 1.47 -1.33
C PRO A 90 -3.00 0.65 -2.61
N TYR A 91 -2.48 -0.59 -2.62
CA TYR A 91 -2.63 -1.46 -3.78
C TYR A 91 -4.06 -1.98 -3.92
N ALA A 92 -4.67 -2.43 -2.82
CA ALA A 92 -6.07 -2.87 -2.83
C ALA A 92 -6.99 -1.75 -3.34
N LEU A 93 -6.68 -0.48 -3.04
CA LEU A 93 -7.40 0.68 -3.56
C LEU A 93 -7.29 0.75 -5.09
N VAL A 94 -6.08 0.65 -5.64
CA VAL A 94 -5.87 0.63 -7.10
C VAL A 94 -6.64 -0.52 -7.76
N GLU A 95 -6.57 -1.71 -7.19
CA GLU A 95 -7.31 -2.88 -7.68
C GLU A 95 -8.82 -2.62 -7.69
N SER A 96 -9.38 -2.18 -6.56
CA SER A 96 -10.82 -1.88 -6.45
C SER A 96 -11.30 -0.76 -7.38
N VAL A 97 -10.45 0.25 -7.64
CA VAL A 97 -10.76 1.33 -8.58
C VAL A 97 -10.80 0.78 -10.00
N CYS A 98 -9.81 -0.02 -10.39
CA CYS A 98 -9.83 -0.64 -11.72
C CYS A 98 -11.03 -1.58 -11.89
N GLU A 99 -11.40 -2.35 -10.86
CA GLU A 99 -12.59 -3.21 -10.88
C GLU A 99 -13.89 -2.40 -11.04
N ALA A 100 -14.05 -1.31 -10.29
CA ALA A 100 -15.20 -0.42 -10.41
C ALA A 100 -15.29 0.26 -11.79
N LEU A 101 -14.18 0.41 -12.50
CA LEU A 101 -14.08 0.98 -13.84
C LEU A 101 -14.17 -0.06 -14.98
N ALA A 102 -14.05 -1.36 -14.68
CA ALA A 102 -13.85 -2.40 -15.69
C ALA A 102 -15.11 -2.77 -16.48
N GLY A 103 -16.31 -2.53 -15.93
CA GLY A 103 -17.56 -3.01 -16.49
C GLY A 103 -18.62 -1.93 -16.71
N ASP A 104 -19.54 -2.20 -17.62
CA ASP A 104 -20.72 -1.36 -17.87
C ASP A 104 -21.70 -1.36 -16.68
N ALA A 105 -21.60 -2.35 -15.80
CA ALA A 105 -22.41 -2.49 -14.60
C ALA A 105 -21.58 -3.04 -13.43
N VAL A 106 -21.78 -2.49 -12.25
CA VAL A 106 -21.01 -2.75 -11.03
C VAL A 106 -21.99 -3.14 -9.92
N ASP A 107 -21.65 -4.16 -9.11
CA ASP A 107 -22.45 -4.51 -7.93
C ASP A 107 -22.15 -3.59 -6.73
N ARG A 108 -23.02 -3.65 -5.71
CA ARG A 108 -22.92 -2.79 -4.52
C ARG A 108 -21.56 -2.91 -3.83
N GLU A 109 -21.03 -4.13 -3.71
CA GLU A 109 -19.79 -4.38 -3.00
C GLU A 109 -18.60 -3.77 -3.76
N THR A 110 -18.55 -4.00 -5.07
CA THR A 110 -17.52 -3.46 -5.96
C THR A 110 -17.61 -1.93 -6.02
N PHE A 111 -18.81 -1.36 -6.01
CA PHE A 111 -19.03 0.09 -5.97
C PHE A 111 -18.54 0.70 -4.64
N LEU A 112 -18.83 0.08 -3.50
CA LEU A 112 -18.44 0.62 -2.19
C LEU A 112 -16.97 0.34 -1.82
N ARG A 113 -16.34 -0.67 -2.43
CA ARG A 113 -15.00 -1.13 -2.06
C ARG A 113 -13.92 -0.04 -2.09
N PRO A 114 -13.84 0.84 -3.11
CA PRO A 114 -12.87 1.94 -3.10
C PRO A 114 -13.08 2.90 -1.91
N LEU A 115 -14.34 3.15 -1.53
CA LEU A 115 -14.69 4.02 -0.40
C LEU A 115 -14.31 3.39 0.94
N GLU A 116 -14.48 2.07 1.10
CA GLU A 116 -13.95 1.32 2.26
C GLU A 116 -12.42 1.43 2.37
N LEU A 117 -11.76 1.52 1.22
CA LEU A 117 -10.30 1.66 1.09
C LEU A 117 -9.84 3.13 1.08
N ARG A 118 -10.72 4.04 1.53
CA ARG A 118 -10.45 5.48 1.74
C ARG A 118 -10.16 6.25 0.47
N TRP A 119 -10.78 5.87 -0.65
CA TRP A 119 -10.80 6.71 -1.84
C TRP A 119 -11.25 8.14 -1.47
N SER A 120 -10.57 9.12 -2.05
CA SER A 120 -10.86 10.55 -1.87
C SER A 120 -10.63 11.25 -3.22
N PRO A 121 -11.39 12.33 -3.53
CA PRO A 121 -11.14 13.09 -4.74
C PRO A 121 -9.80 13.84 -4.65
N ALA A 122 -9.17 14.07 -5.80
CA ALA A 122 -7.92 14.83 -5.87
C ALA A 122 -8.08 16.23 -5.24
N GLY A 123 -7.07 16.66 -4.47
CA GLY A 123 -7.08 17.96 -3.79
C GLY A 123 -7.91 18.04 -2.51
N ALA A 124 -8.57 16.96 -2.06
CA ALA A 124 -9.35 16.97 -0.81
C ALA A 124 -8.52 17.34 0.44
N GLY A 125 -7.24 16.92 0.47
CA GLY A 125 -6.30 17.22 1.55
C GLY A 125 -5.77 18.67 1.56
N GLU A 126 -5.97 19.43 0.48
CA GLU A 126 -5.52 20.83 0.37
C GLU A 126 -6.52 21.85 0.92
N SER A 127 -7.57 21.38 1.61
CA SER A 127 -8.58 22.21 2.29
C SER A 127 -7.92 23.14 3.30
N THR A 128 -7.41 24.26 2.79
CA THR A 128 -6.85 25.36 3.55
C THR A 128 -8.00 25.90 4.39
N PRO A 129 -7.84 26.07 5.71
CA PRO A 129 -8.90 26.65 6.53
C PRO A 129 -9.18 28.05 5.98
N ALA A 130 -10.31 28.20 5.30
CA ALA A 130 -10.77 29.49 4.80
C ALA A 130 -10.79 30.43 6.01
N ALA A 131 -10.03 31.52 5.92
CA ALA A 131 -10.01 32.56 6.94
C ALA A 131 -11.45 32.90 7.31
N ALA A 132 -11.78 32.78 8.61
CA ALA A 132 -13.12 32.91 9.15
C ALA A 132 -13.80 34.18 8.62
N SER A 133 -14.68 34.00 7.65
CA SER A 133 -15.66 34.99 7.26
C SER A 133 -17.00 34.48 7.77
N ASP A 134 -17.76 35.37 8.41
CA ASP A 134 -18.93 35.10 9.27
C ASP A 134 -20.17 34.53 8.53
N ARG A 135 -20.00 33.93 7.35
CA ARG A 135 -21.05 33.29 6.52
C ARG A 135 -20.55 32.08 5.73
N SER A 136 -19.62 31.31 6.27
CA SER A 136 -19.21 30.08 5.60
C SER A 136 -20.40 29.10 5.51
N PRO A 137 -20.62 28.46 4.34
CA PRO A 137 -21.49 27.28 4.27
C PRO A 137 -20.99 26.21 5.28
N PRO A 138 -21.83 25.25 5.68
CA PRO A 138 -21.37 24.15 6.52
C PRO A 138 -20.08 23.55 5.92
N PRO A 139 -19.09 23.19 6.76
CA PRO A 139 -17.85 22.62 6.24
C PRO A 139 -18.20 21.41 5.36
N ASP A 140 -17.64 21.37 4.15
CA ASP A 140 -17.75 20.18 3.32
C ASP A 140 -17.33 18.97 4.15
N PRO A 141 -18.10 17.87 4.14
CA PRO A 141 -17.76 16.69 4.91
C PRO A 141 -16.34 16.23 4.54
N ALA A 142 -15.50 16.03 5.56
CA ALA A 142 -14.10 15.71 5.38
C ALA A 142 -13.94 14.39 4.62
N TRP A 143 -12.88 14.27 3.83
CA TRP A 143 -12.48 13.00 3.21
C TRP A 143 -11.34 12.38 4.02
N PRO A 144 -11.22 11.04 4.08
CA PRO A 144 -12.08 10.03 3.44
C PRO A 144 -13.42 9.83 4.15
N ILE A 145 -14.35 9.10 3.53
CA ILE A 145 -15.62 8.72 4.16
C ILE A 145 -15.37 7.80 5.35
N GLU A 146 -16.04 8.09 6.47
CA GLU A 146 -15.92 7.31 7.69
C GLU A 146 -16.49 5.89 7.50
N PRO A 147 -15.86 4.85 8.08
CA PRO A 147 -16.31 3.46 7.92
C PRO A 147 -17.78 3.24 8.30
N GLU A 148 -18.29 3.95 9.32
CA GLU A 148 -19.69 3.88 9.73
C GLU A 148 -20.66 4.45 8.68
N ALA A 149 -20.26 5.49 7.94
CA ALA A 149 -21.05 6.04 6.84
C ALA A 149 -21.08 5.07 5.66
N VAL A 150 -19.97 4.41 5.34
CA VAL A 150 -19.92 3.35 4.31
C VAL A 150 -20.79 2.15 4.70
N HIS A 151 -20.75 1.73 5.97
CA HIS A 151 -21.60 0.66 6.46
C HIS A 151 -23.10 1.02 6.37
N ARG A 152 -23.50 2.24 6.75
CA ARG A 152 -24.89 2.71 6.60
C ARG A 152 -25.32 2.75 5.12
N ALA A 153 -24.45 3.23 4.23
CA ALA A 153 -24.74 3.23 2.80
C ALA A 153 -24.93 1.82 2.25
N ARG A 154 -24.15 0.84 2.72
CA ARG A 154 -24.31 -0.57 2.34
C ARG A 154 -25.70 -1.13 2.68
N GLU A 155 -26.21 -0.80 3.87
CA GLU A 155 -27.56 -1.22 4.29
C GLU A 155 -28.68 -0.48 3.56
N ALA A 156 -28.46 0.80 3.19
CA ALA A 156 -29.46 1.63 2.52
C ALA A 156 -29.54 1.37 1.00
N LEU A 157 -28.42 1.05 0.36
CA LEU A 157 -28.33 0.86 -1.09
C LEU A 157 -28.77 -0.54 -1.52
N PRO A 158 -29.44 -0.66 -2.68
CA PRO A 158 -29.98 -1.94 -3.13
C PRO A 158 -28.88 -2.91 -3.60
N ASP A 159 -29.10 -4.21 -3.40
CA ASP A 159 -28.25 -5.27 -3.94
C ASP A 159 -28.36 -5.42 -5.46
N GLY A 160 -27.34 -5.98 -6.10
CA GLY A 160 -27.31 -6.29 -7.54
C GLY A 160 -26.42 -5.37 -8.38
N SER A 161 -26.05 -5.86 -9.58
CA SER A 161 -25.21 -5.13 -10.54
C SER A 161 -26.02 -4.12 -11.34
N ARG A 162 -25.50 -2.89 -11.47
CA ARG A 162 -26.16 -1.77 -12.15
C ARG A 162 -25.15 -0.85 -12.84
N PRO A 163 -25.53 -0.18 -13.94
CA PRO A 163 -24.73 0.89 -14.53
C PRO A 163 -24.49 2.04 -13.56
N ILE A 164 -23.39 2.77 -13.74
CA ILE A 164 -23.01 3.88 -12.84
C ILE A 164 -24.05 5.00 -12.84
N ALA A 165 -24.65 5.33 -13.99
CA ALA A 165 -25.75 6.28 -14.05
C ALA A 165 -26.95 5.87 -13.16
N GLU A 166 -27.26 4.58 -13.08
CA GLU A 166 -28.31 4.08 -12.19
C GLU A 166 -27.86 4.12 -10.72
N TRP A 167 -26.58 3.90 -10.43
CA TRP A 167 -26.04 4.09 -9.07
C TRP A 167 -26.17 5.54 -8.58
N ILE A 168 -25.93 6.52 -9.44
CA ILE A 168 -26.14 7.95 -9.12
C ILE A 168 -27.59 8.17 -8.70
N GLU A 169 -28.55 7.71 -9.49
CA GLU A 169 -29.98 7.81 -9.14
C GLU A 169 -30.33 7.12 -7.82
N ARG A 170 -29.73 5.95 -7.54
CA ARG A 170 -30.00 5.22 -6.29
C ARG A 170 -29.41 5.90 -5.08
N VAL A 171 -28.23 6.52 -5.21
CA VAL A 171 -27.64 7.32 -4.14
C VAL A 171 -28.52 8.54 -3.86
N ASP A 172 -28.99 9.24 -4.90
CA ASP A 172 -29.87 10.40 -4.77
C ASP A 172 -31.22 10.07 -4.10
N ALA A 173 -31.76 8.89 -4.40
CA ALA A 173 -33.04 8.44 -3.85
C ALA A 173 -32.92 7.84 -2.44
N ALA A 174 -31.72 7.53 -1.96
CA ALA A 174 -31.51 6.84 -0.68
C ALA A 174 -31.39 7.82 0.49
N ASP A 175 -32.38 7.78 1.38
CA ASP A 175 -32.35 8.58 2.61
C ASP A 175 -31.16 8.19 3.51
N GLY A 176 -30.38 9.18 3.92
CA GLY A 176 -29.26 9.00 4.86
C GLY A 176 -27.94 8.56 4.22
N VAL A 177 -27.86 8.50 2.88
CA VAL A 177 -26.60 8.35 2.14
C VAL A 177 -25.96 9.72 1.93
N ASP A 178 -24.65 9.79 2.14
CA ASP A 178 -23.88 11.03 2.03
C ASP A 178 -23.68 11.45 0.57
N ASP A 179 -23.69 12.76 0.29
CA ASP A 179 -23.43 13.31 -1.05
C ASP A 179 -22.06 12.89 -1.62
N ARG A 180 -21.10 12.57 -0.73
CA ARG A 180 -19.79 12.02 -1.09
C ARG A 180 -19.90 10.72 -1.91
N PHE A 181 -20.93 9.89 -1.71
CA PHE A 181 -21.14 8.67 -2.53
C PHE A 181 -21.54 9.02 -3.96
N ARG A 182 -22.37 10.06 -4.15
CA ARG A 182 -22.77 10.56 -5.47
C ARG A 182 -21.56 11.13 -6.19
N ARG A 183 -20.76 11.94 -5.51
CA ARG A 183 -19.52 12.51 -6.06
C ARG A 183 -18.52 11.43 -6.50
N PHE A 184 -18.46 10.32 -5.78
CA PHE A 184 -17.67 9.16 -6.19
C PHE A 184 -18.25 8.47 -7.43
N ALA A 185 -19.57 8.25 -7.49
CA ALA A 185 -20.23 7.69 -8.66
C ALA A 185 -20.04 8.56 -9.93
N GLU A 186 -20.18 9.88 -9.79
CA GLU A 186 -19.91 10.85 -10.86
C GLU A 186 -18.45 10.82 -11.31
N TRP A 187 -17.50 10.58 -10.40
CA TRP A 187 -16.10 10.41 -10.74
C TRP A 187 -15.84 9.14 -11.55
N ILE A 188 -16.51 8.02 -11.22
CA ILE A 188 -16.45 6.80 -12.05
C ILE A 188 -17.06 7.06 -13.43
N ASP A 189 -18.23 7.69 -13.50
CA ASP A 189 -18.93 7.98 -14.76
C ASP A 189 -18.11 8.89 -15.69
N GLY A 190 -17.41 9.87 -15.10
CA GLY A 190 -16.52 10.78 -15.81
C GLY A 190 -15.13 10.21 -16.15
N ALA A 191 -14.83 8.98 -15.76
CA ALA A 191 -13.51 8.40 -15.98
C ALA A 191 -13.27 8.14 -17.48
N PRO A 192 -12.09 8.52 -18.01
CA PRO A 192 -11.74 8.25 -19.40
C PRO A 192 -11.57 6.75 -19.64
N ALA A 193 -11.73 6.35 -20.91
CA ALA A 193 -11.30 5.03 -21.35
C ALA A 193 -9.79 4.82 -21.08
N PRO A 194 -9.36 3.58 -20.80
CA PRO A 194 -7.98 3.32 -20.42
C PRO A 194 -7.05 3.42 -21.63
N ASP A 195 -6.13 4.37 -21.53
CA ASP A 195 -4.95 4.52 -22.37
C ASP A 195 -3.74 4.75 -21.45
N PRO A 196 -2.49 4.64 -21.96
CA PRO A 196 -1.31 4.77 -21.11
C PRO A 196 -1.22 6.09 -20.32
N ALA A 197 -1.75 7.19 -20.84
CA ALA A 197 -1.74 8.49 -20.17
C ALA A 197 -2.87 8.59 -19.14
N SER A 198 -4.08 8.15 -19.49
CA SER A 198 -5.23 8.18 -18.58
C SER A 198 -5.04 7.23 -17.39
N VAL A 199 -4.48 6.04 -17.61
CA VAL A 199 -4.09 5.10 -16.54
C VAL A 199 -3.08 5.73 -15.58
N ALA A 200 -2.07 6.43 -16.11
CA ALA A 200 -1.05 7.07 -15.28
C ALA A 200 -1.60 8.25 -14.47
N SER A 201 -2.46 9.07 -15.08
CA SER A 201 -3.07 10.23 -14.41
C SER A 201 -4.04 9.78 -13.33
N LEU A 202 -5.04 8.97 -13.70
CA LEU A 202 -6.14 8.59 -12.81
C LEU A 202 -5.63 7.80 -11.61
N LEU A 203 -4.82 6.75 -11.82
CA LEU A 203 -4.28 5.98 -10.70
C LEU A 203 -3.22 6.75 -9.91
N GLY A 204 -2.53 7.70 -10.56
CA GLY A 204 -1.65 8.63 -9.88
C GLY A 204 -2.42 9.50 -8.88
N GLU A 205 -3.48 10.16 -9.35
CA GLU A 205 -4.36 11.02 -8.55
C GLU A 205 -4.99 10.26 -7.37
N VAL A 206 -5.46 9.03 -7.59
CA VAL A 206 -6.01 8.17 -6.52
C VAL A 206 -4.98 7.93 -5.42
N ILE A 207 -3.72 7.68 -5.78
CA ILE A 207 -2.66 7.38 -4.80
C ILE A 207 -2.14 8.64 -4.10
N GLU A 208 -2.09 9.77 -4.78
CA GLU A 208 -1.79 11.05 -4.13
C GLU A 208 -2.90 11.42 -3.14
N ALA A 209 -4.18 11.31 -3.54
CA ALA A 209 -5.30 11.56 -2.64
C ALA A 209 -5.31 10.61 -1.43
N TYR A 210 -4.93 9.33 -1.62
CA TYR A 210 -4.74 8.41 -0.50
C TYR A 210 -3.59 8.85 0.42
N ALA A 211 -2.47 9.32 -0.12
CA ALA A 211 -1.35 9.82 0.68
C ALA A 211 -1.74 11.04 1.52
N ASP A 212 -2.58 11.92 0.95
CA ASP A 212 -2.99 13.18 1.59
C ASP A 212 -4.13 13.01 2.60
N CYS A 213 -5.09 12.13 2.32
CA CYS A 213 -6.29 11.94 3.15
C CYS A 213 -6.31 10.58 3.87
N GLY A 214 -5.97 9.49 3.16
CA GLY A 214 -6.05 8.13 3.69
C GLY A 214 -4.95 7.76 4.69
N LEU A 215 -3.70 8.21 4.46
CA LEU A 215 -2.56 7.91 5.33
C LEU A 215 -2.64 8.62 6.70
N PRO A 216 -3.07 9.90 6.81
CA PRO A 216 -3.34 10.52 8.11
C PRO A 216 -4.35 9.75 8.96
N GLU A 217 -5.41 9.20 8.34
CA GLU A 217 -6.39 8.35 9.04
C GLU A 217 -5.78 7.01 9.48
N THR A 218 -4.83 6.43 8.72
CA THR A 218 -4.10 5.23 9.18
C THR A 218 -3.30 5.59 10.41
N LYS A 219 -2.57 6.71 10.35
CA LYS A 219 -1.75 7.18 11.46
C LYS A 219 -2.57 7.41 12.72
N ALA A 220 -3.69 8.13 12.63
CA ALA A 220 -4.54 8.42 13.78
C ALA A 220 -5.06 7.14 14.45
N ALA A 221 -5.40 6.11 13.68
CA ALA A 221 -5.89 4.83 14.20
C ALA A 221 -4.80 3.89 14.73
N ASP A 222 -3.56 4.07 14.27
CA ASP A 222 -2.42 3.17 14.52
C ASP A 222 -1.43 3.75 15.57
N GLU A 223 -1.74 4.90 16.14
CA GLU A 223 -0.97 5.46 17.25
C GLU A 223 -1.14 4.60 18.54
N PRO A 224 -0.05 4.37 19.30
CA PRO A 224 1.33 4.83 19.08
C PRO A 224 2.23 3.85 18.31
N ALA A 225 1.69 2.73 17.81
CA ALA A 225 2.48 1.64 17.23
C ALA A 225 3.09 2.00 15.86
N LEU A 226 2.35 2.73 15.03
CA LEU A 226 2.76 3.24 13.71
C LEU A 226 3.22 2.16 12.70
N LEU A 227 2.87 0.88 12.93
CA LEU A 227 3.26 -0.24 12.07
C LEU A 227 2.48 -0.27 10.76
N ASP A 228 1.17 -0.09 10.84
CA ASP A 228 0.30 0.00 9.66
C ASP A 228 0.60 1.29 8.89
N THR A 229 0.93 2.37 9.62
CA THR A 229 1.32 3.65 9.04
C THR A 229 2.60 3.54 8.23
N GLU A 230 3.63 2.88 8.77
CA GLU A 230 4.88 2.63 8.04
C GLU A 230 4.63 1.75 6.81
N THR A 231 3.80 0.72 6.96
CA THR A 231 3.42 -0.18 5.86
C THR A 231 2.72 0.56 4.73
N ASP A 232 1.69 1.36 5.05
CA ASP A 232 0.93 2.12 4.06
C ASP A 232 1.79 3.23 3.42
N ALA A 233 2.65 3.91 4.18
CA ALA A 233 3.56 4.93 3.64
C ALA A 233 4.54 4.33 2.61
N ARG A 234 5.14 3.17 2.92
CA ARG A 234 6.00 2.44 1.98
C ARG A 234 5.21 1.95 0.77
N ALA A 235 3.99 1.48 0.98
CA ALA A 235 3.09 1.05 -0.08
C ALA A 235 2.76 2.19 -1.06
N VAL A 236 2.48 3.39 -0.58
CA VAL A 236 2.27 4.56 -1.45
C VAL A 236 3.47 4.80 -2.38
N VAL A 237 4.70 4.82 -1.85
CA VAL A 237 5.92 4.99 -2.66
C VAL A 237 6.06 3.88 -3.70
N ARG A 238 5.76 2.65 -3.31
CA ARG A 238 5.87 1.49 -4.17
C ARG A 238 4.80 1.48 -5.26
N VAL A 239 3.56 1.85 -4.94
CA VAL A 239 2.46 1.96 -5.90
C VAL A 239 2.68 3.12 -6.87
N ARG A 240 3.20 4.29 -6.44
CA ARG A 240 3.66 5.36 -7.36
C ARG A 240 4.65 4.85 -8.40
N THR A 241 5.51 3.91 -8.01
CA THR A 241 6.45 3.26 -8.94
C THR A 241 5.75 2.26 -9.85
N LEU A 242 4.80 1.49 -9.31
CA LEU A 242 3.96 0.58 -10.08
C LEU A 242 3.18 1.32 -11.16
N VAL A 243 2.46 2.42 -10.84
CA VAL A 243 1.67 3.20 -11.80
C VAL A 243 2.55 3.72 -12.95
N ARG A 244 3.76 4.21 -12.66
CA ARG A 244 4.72 4.59 -13.69
C ARG A 244 5.14 3.42 -14.58
N GLN A 245 5.36 2.24 -14.02
CA GLN A 245 5.71 1.05 -14.81
C GLN A 245 4.51 0.54 -15.62
N LEU A 246 3.31 0.63 -15.05
CA LEU A 246 2.05 0.22 -15.65
C LEU A 246 1.79 0.98 -16.94
N ARG A 247 1.99 2.30 -16.95
CA ARG A 247 1.92 3.13 -18.18
C ARG A 247 2.74 2.55 -19.33
N HIS A 248 4.02 2.27 -19.09
CA HIS A 248 4.93 1.82 -20.14
C HIS A 248 4.58 0.41 -20.60
N LYS A 249 4.38 -0.51 -19.66
CA LYS A 249 4.02 -1.89 -19.98
C LYS A 249 2.66 -2.00 -20.66
N PHE A 250 1.69 -1.16 -20.29
CA PHE A 250 0.38 -1.15 -20.92
C PHE A 250 0.50 -0.65 -22.37
N ALA A 251 1.29 0.39 -22.62
CA ALA A 251 1.60 0.85 -23.98
C ALA A 251 2.22 -0.28 -24.83
N ASP A 252 3.27 -0.93 -24.32
CA ASP A 252 3.95 -2.04 -25.01
C ASP A 252 2.95 -3.17 -25.35
N ARG A 253 2.09 -3.55 -24.39
CA ARG A 253 1.13 -4.66 -24.57
C ARG A 253 -0.02 -4.34 -25.52
N LEU A 254 -0.44 -3.07 -25.59
CA LEU A 254 -1.40 -2.59 -26.58
C LEU A 254 -0.78 -2.59 -27.99
N GLU A 255 0.49 -2.17 -28.12
CA GLU A 255 1.23 -2.22 -29.40
C GLU A 255 1.40 -3.66 -29.90
N ASP A 256 1.70 -4.59 -28.99
CA ASP A 256 1.81 -6.02 -29.28
C ASP A 256 0.44 -6.69 -29.54
N GLY A 257 -0.68 -6.00 -29.33
CA GLY A 257 -2.03 -6.54 -29.49
C GLY A 257 -2.38 -7.65 -28.48
N THR A 258 -1.73 -7.65 -27.31
CA THR A 258 -1.87 -8.69 -26.27
C THR A 258 -2.82 -8.30 -25.14
N LEU A 259 -3.24 -7.04 -25.09
CA LEU A 259 -4.26 -6.51 -24.19
C LEU A 259 -5.22 -5.62 -24.97
N GLU A 260 -6.43 -5.45 -24.43
CA GLU A 260 -7.44 -4.52 -24.88
C GLU A 260 -7.42 -3.23 -24.05
N ARG A 261 -8.14 -2.21 -24.53
CA ARG A 261 -8.34 -0.96 -23.79
C ARG A 261 -9.47 -1.15 -22.77
N SER A 262 -9.22 -1.96 -21.75
CA SER A 262 -10.15 -2.20 -20.63
C SER A 262 -9.46 -1.97 -19.29
N TRP A 263 -10.21 -1.49 -18.29
CA TRP A 263 -9.67 -1.31 -16.93
C TRP A 263 -9.43 -2.65 -16.22
N GLY A 264 -10.13 -3.72 -16.66
CA GLY A 264 -9.83 -5.09 -16.24
C GLY A 264 -8.42 -5.54 -16.63
N ASP A 265 -8.02 -5.32 -17.89
CA ASP A 265 -6.66 -5.64 -18.36
C ASP A 265 -5.58 -4.80 -17.65
N VAL A 266 -5.92 -3.56 -17.28
CA VAL A 266 -5.06 -2.70 -16.45
C VAL A 266 -4.89 -3.30 -15.06
N ALA A 267 -5.95 -3.81 -14.42
CA ALA A 267 -5.90 -4.48 -13.13
C ALA A 267 -5.02 -5.74 -13.17
N ASP A 268 -5.23 -6.60 -14.17
CA ASP A 268 -4.45 -7.83 -14.37
C ASP A 268 -2.96 -7.52 -14.55
N LEU A 269 -2.63 -6.52 -15.38
CA LEU A 269 -1.25 -6.09 -15.58
C LEU A 269 -0.66 -5.47 -14.31
N ALA A 270 -1.43 -4.70 -13.55
CA ALA A 270 -1.00 -4.18 -12.25
C ALA A 270 -0.65 -5.31 -11.28
N GLY A 271 -1.44 -6.39 -11.24
CA GLY A 271 -1.16 -7.61 -10.47
C GLY A 271 0.15 -8.29 -10.88
N VAL A 272 0.38 -8.43 -12.19
CA VAL A 272 1.64 -8.97 -12.71
C VAL A 272 2.85 -8.10 -12.32
N ILE A 273 2.72 -6.77 -12.32
CA ILE A 273 3.81 -5.87 -11.92
C ILE A 273 4.01 -5.88 -10.40
N ALA A 274 2.94 -5.88 -9.61
CA ALA A 274 2.98 -5.88 -8.15
C ALA A 274 3.66 -7.13 -7.58
N THR A 275 3.49 -8.26 -8.25
CA THR A 275 4.12 -9.54 -7.88
C THR A 275 5.59 -9.64 -8.29
N GLN A 276 6.05 -8.79 -9.23
CA GLN A 276 7.47 -8.67 -9.55
C GLN A 276 8.21 -8.00 -8.40
N ARG A 277 9.04 -8.77 -7.69
CA ARG A 277 9.84 -8.34 -6.53
C ARG A 277 11.12 -7.64 -6.99
N PRO A 278 11.23 -6.30 -6.92
CA PRO A 278 12.50 -5.64 -7.20
C PRO A 278 13.37 -5.70 -5.94
N GLY A 279 14.59 -6.23 -6.06
CA GLY A 279 15.57 -6.23 -4.98
C GLY A 279 16.22 -4.86 -4.77
N ARG A 280 15.46 -3.82 -4.42
CA ARG A 280 15.99 -2.45 -4.24
C ARG A 280 15.66 -1.85 -2.86
N ARG A 281 16.66 -1.14 -2.31
CA ARG A 281 16.61 -0.26 -1.13
C ARG A 281 15.46 0.76 -1.21
N GLU A 282 14.62 0.85 -0.18
CA GLU A 282 13.55 1.86 -0.11
C GLU A 282 13.95 3.09 0.73
N HIS A 283 14.67 2.99 1.86
CA HIS A 283 15.10 4.17 2.63
C HIS A 283 16.46 4.00 3.35
N SER A 284 17.14 5.11 3.65
CA SER A 284 18.45 5.16 4.33
C SER A 284 18.33 5.99 5.62
N ASN A 285 18.08 5.34 6.76
CA ASN A 285 18.15 6.00 8.06
C ASN A 285 19.41 5.55 8.80
N ALA A 286 20.40 6.43 8.94
CA ALA A 286 21.71 6.13 9.53
C ALA A 286 21.70 5.83 11.04
N ARG A 287 20.52 5.83 11.68
CA ARG A 287 20.32 5.57 13.12
C ARG A 287 19.58 4.26 13.42
N ALA A 288 19.15 3.53 12.40
CA ALA A 288 18.42 2.28 12.57
C ALA A 288 19.34 1.05 12.40
N LEU A 289 18.94 -0.07 13.02
CA LEU A 289 19.54 -1.37 12.76
C LEU A 289 18.91 -1.98 11.51
N ASP A 290 19.74 -2.36 10.54
CA ASP A 290 19.26 -3.02 9.32
C ASP A 290 18.94 -4.49 9.59
N VAL A 291 17.72 -4.92 9.26
CA VAL A 291 17.21 -6.29 9.48
C VAL A 291 16.63 -6.92 8.21
#